data_AF-A0A5W7ZRZ2-F1
#
_entry.id   AF-A0A5W7ZRZ2-F1
#
_cell.length_a   1.000
_cell.length_b   1.000
_cell.length_c   1.000
_cell.angle_alpha   90.00
_cell.angle_beta   90.00
_cell.angle_gamma   90.00
#
_symmetry.space_group_name_H-M   'P 1'
#
loop_
_entity.id
_entity.type
_entity.pdbx_description
1 polymer ?
#
loop_
_entity_poly.entity_id
_entity_poly.type
_entity_poly.pdbx_seq_one_letter_code
_entity_poly.pdbx_strand_id
1 'polypeptide(L)'
;DTQPAHLKRYSDITIKASTYVCEELCCLFPERLLLSLSGGITFPVDLKNIKETLIAMAEKGNLCDWKEQERKAAISSRINLGIAQADVPPIDDAIKNKIAAKVIENTNLTNATFEPNYV
;
A
#
# COMPACT_ATOMS: atom_id res chain seq x y z
N ASP A 1 -3.62 0.38 15.67
CA ASP A 1 -4.05 -0.96 15.22
C ASP A 1 -5.24 -0.90 14.28
N THR A 2 -4.99 -0.68 13.00
CA THR A 2 -5.99 -0.81 11.94
C THR A 2 -5.68 -2.07 11.15
N GLN A 3 -6.44 -3.13 11.40
CA GLN A 3 -6.33 -4.38 10.67
C GLN A 3 -6.73 -4.14 9.19
N PRO A 4 -5.90 -4.53 8.20
CA PRO A 4 -6.23 -4.38 6.79
C PRO A 4 -7.60 -4.96 6.46
N ALA A 5 -8.40 -4.28 5.64
CA ALA A 5 -9.79 -4.66 5.35
C ALA A 5 -9.95 -6.11 4.83
N HIS A 6 -8.95 -6.62 4.10
CA HIS A 6 -8.93 -7.99 3.59
C HIS A 6 -8.85 -9.06 4.68
N LEU A 7 -8.28 -8.73 5.84
CA LEU A 7 -8.10 -9.66 6.97
C LEU A 7 -9.22 -9.56 8.00
N LYS A 8 -10.02 -8.49 7.97
CA LYS A 8 -11.25 -8.39 8.79
C LYS A 8 -12.25 -9.52 8.48
N ARG A 9 -12.13 -10.17 7.32
CA ARG A 9 -12.96 -11.32 6.94
C ARG A 9 -12.60 -12.61 7.69
N TYR A 10 -11.41 -12.67 8.30
CA TYR A 10 -10.91 -13.86 9.00
C TYR A 10 -10.66 -13.51 10.47
N SER A 11 -11.69 -13.69 11.29
CA SER A 11 -11.66 -13.34 12.73
C SER A 11 -10.66 -14.17 13.55
N ASP A 12 -10.24 -15.31 13.01
CA ASP A 12 -9.30 -16.26 13.60
C ASP A 12 -7.84 -16.01 13.17
N ILE A 13 -7.59 -15.04 12.29
CA ILE A 13 -6.26 -14.70 11.78
C ILE A 13 -5.88 -13.28 12.23
N THR A 14 -4.81 -13.19 12.99
CA THR A 14 -4.19 -11.91 13.36
C THR A 14 -2.90 -11.72 12.58
N ILE A 15 -2.74 -10.58 11.90
CA ILE A 15 -1.48 -10.20 11.25
C ILE A 15 -0.89 -9.01 12.00
N LYS A 16 0.36 -9.13 12.42
CA LYS A 16 1.15 -8.04 12.99
C LYS A 16 2.39 -7.82 12.14
N ALA A 17 2.71 -6.56 11.87
CA ALA A 17 3.98 -6.18 11.26
C ALA A 17 4.81 -5.45 12.32
N SER A 18 6.06 -5.87 12.49
CA SER A 18 7.02 -5.11 13.30
C SER A 18 7.84 -4.23 12.37
N THR A 19 7.77 -2.93 12.56
CA THR A 19 8.54 -1.95 11.78
C THR A 19 9.77 -1.50 12.53
N TYR A 20 10.90 -1.44 11.84
CA TYR A 20 12.18 -0.98 12.36
C TYR A 20 12.70 0.17 11.52
N VAL A 21 13.57 1.01 12.09
CA VAL A 21 14.25 2.05 11.31
C VAL A 21 15.21 1.36 10.33
N CYS A 22 15.01 1.60 9.04
CA CYS A 22 15.95 1.26 7.99
C CYS A 22 16.70 2.53 7.60
N GLU A 23 17.97 2.61 8.01
CA GLU A 23 18.82 3.77 7.77
C GLU A 23 19.05 4.00 6.28
N GLU A 24 19.30 2.92 5.53
CA GLU A 24 19.59 2.98 4.10
C GLU A 24 18.42 3.51 3.27
N LEU A 25 17.18 3.27 3.73
CA LEU A 25 15.96 3.77 3.08
C LEU A 25 15.39 5.03 3.74
N CYS A 26 16.01 5.50 4.84
CA CYS A 26 15.55 6.61 5.69
C CYS A 26 14.07 6.50 6.09
N CYS A 27 13.58 5.30 6.42
CA CYS A 27 12.17 5.08 6.76
C CYS A 27 11.96 3.94 7.76
N LEU A 28 10.74 3.84 8.29
CA LEU A 28 10.29 2.64 9.01
C LEU A 28 9.96 1.54 8.00
N PHE A 29 10.64 0.39 8.11
CA PHE A 29 10.44 -0.75 7.24
C PHE A 29 9.94 -1.98 8.02
N PRO A 30 8.89 -2.67 7.55
CA PRO A 30 8.44 -3.92 8.16
C PRO A 30 9.37 -5.06 7.75
N GLU A 31 10.26 -5.49 8.63
CA GLU A 31 11.20 -6.58 8.32
C GLU A 31 10.56 -7.97 8.43
N ARG A 32 9.49 -8.10 9.23
CA ARG A 32 8.76 -9.36 9.41
C ARG A 32 7.27 -9.13 9.57
N LEU A 33 6.48 -10.06 9.01
CA LEU A 33 5.07 -10.22 9.30
C LEU A 33 4.88 -11.44 10.20
N LEU A 34 4.06 -11.31 11.23
CA LEU A 34 3.65 -12.40 12.10
C LEU A 34 2.19 -12.71 11.82
N LEU A 35 1.91 -13.89 11.27
CA LEU A 35 0.57 -14.42 11.11
C LEU A 35 0.26 -15.34 12.28
N SER A 36 -0.72 -14.98 13.09
CA SER A 36 -1.17 -15.79 14.23
C SER A 36 -2.54 -16.38 13.94
N LEU A 37 -2.68 -17.68 14.15
CA LEU A 37 -3.94 -18.41 14.04
C LEU A 37 -4.55 -18.66 15.42
N SER A 38 -5.83 -19.02 15.43
CA SER A 38 -6.49 -19.57 16.61
C SER A 38 -5.71 -20.78 17.16
N GLY A 39 -5.59 -20.87 18.49
CA GLY A 39 -4.79 -21.90 19.16
C GLY A 39 -3.32 -21.53 19.42
N GLY A 40 -2.91 -20.28 19.15
CA GLY A 40 -1.59 -19.75 19.55
C GLY A 40 -0.44 -20.09 18.59
N ILE A 41 -0.76 -20.59 17.39
CA ILE A 41 0.23 -20.89 16.35
C ILE A 41 0.60 -19.59 15.64
N THR A 42 1.89 -19.27 15.55
CA THR A 42 2.40 -18.08 14.86
C THR A 42 3.40 -18.46 13.78
N PHE A 43 3.22 -17.91 12.57
CA PHE A 43 4.11 -18.05 11.42
C PHE A 43 4.80 -16.72 11.13
N PRO A 44 6.13 -16.65 11.23
CA PRO A 44 6.88 -15.50 10.75
C PRO A 44 7.06 -15.58 9.24
N VAL A 45 6.81 -14.47 8.55
CA VAL A 45 7.15 -14.25 7.15
C VAL A 45 8.21 -13.17 7.11
N ASP A 46 9.39 -13.52 6.61
CA ASP A 46 10.51 -12.62 6.48
C ASP A 46 10.33 -11.72 5.25
N LEU A 47 10.48 -10.41 5.43
CA LEU A 47 10.41 -9.41 4.36
C LEU A 47 11.80 -8.84 3.99
N LYS A 48 12.88 -9.41 4.51
CA LYS A 48 14.27 -9.00 4.26
C LYS A 48 14.60 -8.85 2.77
N ASN A 49 14.14 -9.76 1.93
CA ASN A 49 14.41 -9.71 0.49
C ASN A 49 13.81 -8.44 -0.17
N ILE A 50 12.68 -7.94 0.35
CA ILE A 50 12.07 -6.70 -0.14
C ILE A 50 12.96 -5.51 0.25
N LYS A 51 13.42 -5.46 1.50
CA LYS A 51 14.37 -4.44 1.99
C LYS A 51 15.63 -4.42 1.14
N GLU A 52 16.27 -5.57 0.95
CA GLU A 52 17.52 -5.69 0.19
C GLU A 52 17.35 -5.27 -1.27
N THR A 53 16.22 -5.59 -1.88
CA THR A 53 15.91 -5.14 -3.24
C THR A 53 15.84 -3.62 -3.32
N LEU A 54 15.15 -2.97 -2.38
CA LEU A 54 15.03 -1.51 -2.34
C LEU A 54 16.37 -0.82 -2.06
N ILE A 55 17.21 -1.40 -1.19
CA ILE A 55 18.57 -0.90 -0.93
C ILE A 55 19.42 -1.00 -2.20
N ALA A 56 19.41 -2.14 -2.89
CA ALA A 56 20.14 -2.31 -4.14
C ALA A 56 19.66 -1.32 -5.23
N MET A 57 18.38 -0.95 -5.22
CA MET A 57 17.85 0.11 -6.09
C MET A 57 18.34 1.50 -5.70
N ALA A 58 18.48 1.77 -4.39
CA ALA A 58 19.06 3.02 -3.89
C ALA A 58 20.51 3.16 -4.35
N GLU A 59 21.30 2.10 -4.19
CA GLU A 59 22.71 2.04 -4.60
C GLU A 59 22.89 2.21 -6.11
N LYS A 60 21.96 1.70 -6.92
CA LYS A 60 21.94 1.87 -8.38
C LYS A 60 21.39 3.23 -8.84
N GLY A 61 20.91 4.07 -7.92
CA GLY A 61 20.38 5.40 -8.22
C GLY A 61 18.99 5.41 -8.86
N ASN A 62 18.28 4.28 -8.93
CA ASN A 62 16.96 4.18 -9.58
C ASN A 62 15.78 4.11 -8.59
N LEU A 63 16.03 4.12 -7.28
CA LEU A 63 14.98 4.06 -6.26
C LEU A 63 14.04 5.27 -6.31
N CYS A 64 14.53 6.47 -6.63
CA CYS A 64 13.70 7.67 -6.68
C CYS A 64 12.65 7.60 -7.81
N ASP A 65 13.07 7.21 -9.01
CA ASP A 65 12.17 7.05 -10.16
C ASP A 65 11.14 5.95 -9.89
N TRP A 66 11.58 4.83 -9.31
CA TRP A 66 10.69 3.76 -8.91
C TRP A 66 9.68 4.20 -7.85
N LYS A 67 10.10 4.97 -6.83
CA LYS A 67 9.20 5.51 -5.81
C LYS A 67 8.10 6.37 -6.42
N GLU A 68 8.43 7.19 -7.41
CA GLU A 68 7.45 8.04 -8.08
C GLU A 68 6.49 7.22 -8.95
N GLN A 69 6.99 6.21 -9.68
CA GLN A 69 6.15 5.27 -10.42
C GLN A 69 5.21 4.50 -9.50
N GLU A 70 5.73 3.93 -8.42
CA GLU A 70 4.97 3.14 -7.45
C GLU A 70 3.95 4.02 -6.71
N ARG A 71 4.29 5.28 -6.43
CA ARG A 71 3.36 6.24 -5.82
C ARG A 71 2.12 6.44 -6.70
N LYS A 72 2.28 6.62 -8.00
CA LYS A 72 1.16 6.80 -8.95
C LYS A 72 0.29 5.55 -9.03
N ALA A 73 0.93 4.39 -9.15
CA ALA A 73 0.28 3.08 -9.14
C ALA A 73 -0.55 2.85 -7.88
N ALA A 74 0.07 3.02 -6.70
CA ALA A 74 -0.55 2.75 -5.42
C ALA A 74 -1.72 3.70 -5.12
N ILE A 75 -1.61 4.99 -5.49
CA ILE A 75 -2.70 5.95 -5.32
C ILE A 75 -3.87 5.58 -6.22
N SER A 76 -3.61 5.28 -7.50
CA SER A 76 -4.65 4.93 -8.47
C SER A 76 -5.40 3.66 -8.05
N SER A 77 -4.66 2.61 -7.68
CA SER A 77 -5.22 1.35 -7.18
C SER A 77 -6.10 1.56 -5.94
N ARG A 78 -5.66 2.36 -4.96
CA ARG A 78 -6.43 2.60 -3.72
C ARG A 78 -7.71 3.40 -3.97
N ILE A 79 -7.67 4.40 -4.85
CA ILE A 79 -8.87 5.18 -5.21
C ILE A 79 -9.86 4.30 -5.96
N ASN A 80 -9.39 3.53 -6.96
CA ASN A 80 -10.23 2.60 -7.72
C ASN A 80 -10.87 1.53 -6.81
N LEU A 81 -10.11 0.98 -5.86
CA LEU A 81 -10.63 0.05 -4.86
C LEU A 81 -11.70 0.71 -3.98
N GLY A 82 -11.48 1.95 -3.53
CA GLY A 82 -12.46 2.69 -2.74
C GLY A 82 -13.76 2.95 -3.49
N ILE A 83 -13.68 3.30 -4.77
CA ILE A 83 -14.84 3.47 -5.65
C ILE A 83 -15.60 2.14 -5.80
N ALA A 84 -14.88 1.05 -6.09
CA ALA A 84 -15.49 -0.28 -6.23
C ALA A 84 -16.17 -0.76 -4.94
N GLN A 85 -15.59 -0.45 -3.77
CA GLN A 85 -16.16 -0.81 -2.46
C GLN A 85 -17.36 0.04 -2.06
N ALA A 86 -17.54 1.22 -2.63
CA ALA A 86 -18.66 2.11 -2.34
C ALA A 86 -19.99 1.63 -2.98
N ASP A 87 -19.96 0.55 -3.78
CA ASP A 87 -21.12 -0.06 -4.46
C ASP A 87 -21.97 0.97 -5.22
N VAL A 88 -21.30 1.98 -5.79
CA VAL A 88 -21.96 3.01 -6.59
C VAL A 88 -22.35 2.43 -7.96
N PRO A 89 -23.44 2.92 -8.58
CA PRO A 89 -23.75 2.60 -9.97
C PRO A 89 -22.53 2.85 -10.86
N PRO A 90 -22.38 2.14 -12.00
CA PRO A 90 -21.28 2.37 -12.92
C PRO A 90 -21.14 3.86 -13.24
N ILE A 91 -19.99 4.42 -12.87
CA ILE A 91 -19.64 5.82 -13.12
C ILE A 91 -18.64 5.90 -14.26
N ASP A 92 -18.79 6.92 -15.11
CA ASP A 92 -17.84 7.18 -16.18
C ASP A 92 -16.48 7.69 -15.65
N ASP A 93 -15.49 7.73 -16.53
CA ASP A 93 -14.14 8.17 -16.17
C ASP A 93 -14.10 9.65 -15.76
N ALA A 94 -15.05 10.48 -16.20
CA ALA A 94 -15.13 11.88 -15.79
C ALA A 94 -15.53 12.02 -14.32
N ILE A 95 -16.46 11.20 -13.84
CA ILE A 95 -16.85 11.14 -12.43
C ILE A 95 -15.72 10.53 -11.59
N LYS A 96 -15.07 9.45 -12.06
CA LYS A 96 -13.89 8.88 -11.38
C LYS A 96 -12.79 9.92 -11.18
N ASN A 97 -12.48 10.69 -12.23
CA ASN A 97 -11.47 11.75 -12.15
C ASN A 97 -11.84 12.86 -11.15
N LYS A 98 -13.13 13.23 -11.05
CA LYS A 98 -13.61 14.19 -10.04
C LYS A 98 -13.44 13.64 -8.62
N ILE A 99 -13.76 12.36 -8.40
CA ILE A 99 -13.56 11.70 -7.10
C ILE A 99 -12.07 11.68 -6.76
N ALA A 100 -11.23 11.24 -7.69
CA ALA A 100 -9.79 11.14 -7.50
C ALA A 100 -9.16 12.50 -7.17
N ALA A 101 -9.53 13.56 -7.90
CA ALA A 101 -9.05 14.92 -7.63
C ALA A 101 -9.39 15.37 -6.20
N LYS A 102 -10.63 15.13 -5.75
CA LYS A 102 -11.04 15.44 -4.36
C LYS A 102 -10.30 14.61 -3.32
N VAL A 103 -10.05 13.32 -3.59
CA VAL A 103 -9.28 12.47 -2.67
C VAL A 103 -7.83 12.97 -2.57
N ILE A 104 -7.20 13.28 -3.70
CA ILE A 104 -5.82 13.80 -3.76
C ILE A 104 -5.71 15.13 -3.01
N GLU A 105 -6.65 16.05 -3.23
CA GLU A 105 -6.75 17.33 -2.53
C GLU A 105 -6.89 17.12 -1.01
N ASN A 106 -7.87 16.32 -0.58
CA ASN A 106 -8.15 16.10 0.84
C ASN A 106 -7.03 15.34 1.59
N THR A 107 -6.18 14.61 0.87
CA THR A 107 -5.07 13.84 1.45
C THR A 107 -3.72 14.54 1.34
N ASN A 108 -3.69 15.78 0.83
CA ASN A 108 -2.46 16.57 0.60
C ASN A 108 -1.40 15.81 -0.22
N LEU A 109 -1.83 14.94 -1.14
CA LEU A 109 -0.93 14.19 -2.02
C LEU A 109 -0.49 15.07 -3.18
N THR A 110 0.39 16.04 -2.93
CA THR A 110 0.94 16.94 -3.96
C THR A 110 1.59 16.16 -5.10
N ASN A 111 1.30 16.57 -6.34
CA ASN A 111 1.78 15.95 -7.58
C ASN A 111 1.35 14.49 -7.81
N ALA A 112 0.35 13.98 -7.09
CA ALA A 112 -0.19 12.66 -7.38
C ALA A 112 -0.85 12.64 -8.77
N THR A 113 -0.48 11.66 -9.58
CA THR A 113 -1.17 11.35 -10.84
C THR A 113 -2.15 10.21 -10.59
N PHE A 114 -3.36 10.33 -11.14
CA PHE A 114 -4.39 9.30 -11.09
C PHE A 114 -4.63 8.72 -12.49
N GLU A 115 -4.67 7.40 -12.57
CA GLU A 115 -5.02 6.66 -13.78
C GLU A 115 -6.33 5.88 -13.56
N PRO A 116 -7.45 6.28 -14.19
CA PRO A 116 -8.78 5.72 -13.94
C PRO A 116 -8.92 4.24 -14.33
N ASN A 117 -8.03 3.76 -15.21
CA ASN A 117 -8.03 2.40 -15.73
C ASN A 117 -6.82 1.59 -15.24
N TYR A 118 -6.13 2.08 -14.20
CA TYR A 118 -5.08 1.31 -13.53
C TYR A 118 -5.70 0.12 -12.80
N VAL A 119 -5.33 -1.09 -13.22
CA VAL A 119 -5.77 -2.39 -12.66
C VAL A 119 -4.81 -2.85 -11.59
#